data_AF-A0A969DUX8-F1
#
_entry.id   AF-A0A969DUX8-F1
#
_cell.length_a   1.000
_cell.length_b   1.000
_cell.length_c   1.000
_cell.angle_alpha   90.00
_cell.angle_beta   90.00
_cell.angle_gamma   90.00
#
_symmetry.space_group_name_H-M   'P 1'
#
loop_
_entity.id
_entity.type
_entity.pdbx_description
1 polymer ?
#
loop_
_entity_poly.entity_id
_entity_poly.type
_entity_poly.pdbx_seq_one_letter_code
_entity_poly.pdbx_strand_id
1 'polypeptide(L)'
;MTFAPPFVAVQPHPNVLNRDAMDIFLRQAEAYMDLQEWEKGFAACHQALAIAPDIAEAHKLVGNLLQKMGRGIESMGHYAQALVANPNFAEVYANLGSLYARQQAWADAEYYYRKAIALRPDYAPFYRPFSSALASAGKQREAEEMFAQLVRLDPEAATPVEHYRAGNIFLEQGDEQQAIACYRQAVSGEPSYAAAYRPLADLLEKQGDWQAATLYYRKVFETGLTVENGANGQVRVLSGDAPSPSKRANDGPATDPAIAPASVASASVAHRLVGNSALLRPERLQRSEPVRIINGPATKTLIPGNSTPGSSNGIATGSVVTEPVVTEPVVTEPVVTGPAGQAAPQRTVTRIPAGDAETAKNYASAGQLKARGKHWDSAIDYYQKSLGLNPNQPDVYRELARVFTQAKQLEKAALAWFQAFKLEPGWANAEQYYSLAEHLAKQGKLEQAMACYERAIRLKPEFAAAYEGLGNVLEQQNQPARAAAVYRKALDAQGAAPEKSNRPGC
;
A
#
# COMPACT_ATOMS: atom_id res chain seq x y z
N MET A 1 -24.89 5.62 -85.28
CA MET A 1 -23.66 4.90 -84.85
C MET A 1 -22.71 5.93 -84.27
N THR A 2 -22.76 6.14 -82.96
CA THR A 2 -21.90 7.08 -82.23
C THR A 2 -20.62 6.36 -81.84
N PHE A 3 -19.49 6.75 -82.46
CA PHE A 3 -18.16 6.30 -82.09
C PHE A 3 -17.75 6.98 -80.77
N ALA A 4 -17.54 6.19 -79.72
CA ALA A 4 -16.85 6.64 -78.51
C ALA A 4 -15.33 6.72 -78.80
N PRO A 5 -14.62 7.75 -78.33
CA PRO A 5 -13.17 7.82 -78.49
C PRO A 5 -12.48 6.76 -77.61
N PRO A 6 -11.32 6.24 -78.03
CA PRO A 6 -10.62 5.21 -77.28
C PRO A 6 -10.12 5.75 -75.95
N PHE A 7 -10.31 4.96 -74.89
CA PHE A 7 -9.76 5.20 -73.56
C PHE A 7 -8.24 5.23 -73.67
N VAL A 8 -7.62 6.41 -73.63
CA VAL A 8 -6.16 6.54 -73.52
C VAL A 8 -5.81 6.20 -72.08
N ALA A 9 -5.26 5.00 -71.88
CA ALA A 9 -4.67 4.62 -70.59
C ALA A 9 -3.48 5.55 -70.32
N VAL A 10 -3.68 6.54 -69.45
CA VAL A 10 -2.60 7.37 -68.92
C VAL A 10 -1.69 6.46 -68.09
N GLN A 11 -0.57 6.05 -68.68
CA GLN A 11 0.48 5.33 -67.96
C GLN A 11 1.01 6.25 -66.84
N PRO A 12 1.03 5.81 -65.58
CA PRO A 12 1.47 6.65 -64.47
C PRO A 12 2.92 7.10 -64.69
N HIS A 13 3.20 8.38 -64.38
CA HIS A 13 4.54 8.93 -64.50
C HIS A 13 5.55 8.14 -63.64
N PRO A 14 6.84 8.00 -64.04
CA PRO A 14 7.84 7.22 -63.30
C PRO A 14 7.97 7.59 -61.82
N ASN A 15 7.76 8.87 -61.49
CA ASN A 15 7.78 9.36 -60.10
C ASN A 15 6.61 8.85 -59.26
N VAL A 16 5.45 8.56 -59.88
CA VAL A 16 4.28 7.97 -59.21
C VAL A 16 4.52 6.48 -59.00
N LEU A 17 5.03 5.76 -60.00
CA LEU A 17 5.40 4.35 -59.90
C LEU A 17 6.45 4.10 -58.80
N ASN A 18 7.46 4.98 -58.68
CA ASN A 18 8.49 4.88 -57.64
C ASN A 18 7.91 5.13 -56.24
N ARG A 19 6.96 6.06 -56.11
CA ARG A 19 6.29 6.34 -54.83
C ARG A 19 5.39 5.19 -54.38
N ASP A 20 4.62 4.62 -55.30
CA ASP A 20 3.75 3.48 -54.98
C ASP A 20 4.59 2.24 -54.60
N ALA A 21 5.70 1.99 -55.30
CA ALA A 21 6.62 0.91 -54.96
C ALA A 21 7.25 1.09 -53.57
N MET A 22 7.66 2.30 -53.22
CA MET A 22 8.18 2.64 -51.91
C MET A 22 7.15 2.40 -50.80
N ASP A 23 5.90 2.87 -50.97
CA ASP A 23 4.82 2.64 -50.00
C ASP A 23 4.53 1.14 -49.81
N ILE A 24 4.62 0.34 -50.89
CA ILE A 24 4.52 -1.12 -50.82
C ILE A 24 5.64 -1.71 -49.96
N PHE A 25 6.90 -1.28 -50.17
CA PHE A 25 8.03 -1.77 -49.37
C PHE A 25 7.90 -1.40 -47.88
N LEU A 26 7.40 -0.21 -47.56
CA LEU A 26 7.15 0.18 -46.16
C LEU A 26 6.06 -0.69 -45.51
N ARG A 27 4.95 -0.96 -46.22
CA ARG A 27 3.91 -1.87 -45.74
C ARG A 27 4.41 -3.31 -45.61
N GLN A 28 5.25 -3.78 -46.52
CA GLN A 28 5.90 -5.09 -46.39
C GLN A 28 6.78 -5.15 -45.15
N ALA A 29 7.54 -4.09 -44.86
CA ALA A 29 8.37 -4.03 -43.66
C ALA A 29 7.54 -4.09 -42.38
N GLU A 30 6.41 -3.38 -42.32
CA GLU A 30 5.45 -3.45 -41.21
C GLU A 30 4.86 -4.86 -41.07
N ALA A 31 4.43 -5.48 -42.16
CA ALA A 31 3.92 -6.86 -42.15
C ALA A 31 4.99 -7.86 -41.67
N TYR A 32 6.25 -7.69 -42.08
CA TYR A 32 7.35 -8.52 -41.58
C TYR A 32 7.65 -8.26 -40.10
N MET A 33 7.44 -7.05 -39.58
CA MET A 33 7.53 -6.80 -38.14
C MET A 33 6.45 -7.55 -37.36
N ASP A 34 5.22 -7.58 -37.86
CA ASP A 34 4.12 -8.32 -37.23
C ASP A 34 4.38 -9.83 -37.23
N LEU A 35 5.00 -10.33 -38.31
CA LEU A 35 5.44 -11.73 -38.44
C LEU A 35 6.74 -12.04 -37.68
N GLN A 36 7.36 -11.05 -37.03
CA GLN A 36 8.65 -11.18 -36.34
C GLN A 36 9.83 -11.58 -37.26
N GLU A 37 9.72 -11.33 -38.56
CA GLU A 37 10.75 -11.59 -39.56
C GLU A 37 11.66 -10.37 -39.75
N TRP A 38 12.41 -10.01 -38.70
CA TRP A 38 13.14 -8.74 -38.59
C TRP A 38 14.07 -8.45 -39.78
N GLU A 39 14.83 -9.46 -40.23
CA GLU A 39 15.77 -9.31 -41.34
C GLU A 39 15.07 -9.03 -42.67
N LYS A 40 13.91 -9.63 -42.92
CA LYS A 40 13.13 -9.35 -44.13
C LYS A 40 12.52 -7.96 -44.09
N GLY A 41 12.01 -7.54 -42.92
CA GLY A 41 11.54 -6.17 -42.71
C GLY A 41 12.66 -5.15 -42.92
N PHE A 42 13.87 -5.45 -42.46
CA PHE A 42 15.04 -4.59 -42.63
C PHE A 42 15.43 -4.46 -44.12
N ALA A 43 15.43 -5.58 -44.85
CA ALA A 43 15.66 -5.58 -46.30
C ALA A 43 14.59 -4.75 -47.05
N ALA A 44 13.31 -4.91 -46.71
CA ALA A 44 12.22 -4.14 -47.33
C ALA A 44 12.36 -2.63 -47.05
N CYS A 45 12.74 -2.23 -45.83
CA CYS A 45 13.02 -0.82 -45.54
C CYS A 45 14.18 -0.27 -46.37
N HIS A 46 15.24 -1.05 -46.56
CA HIS A 46 16.37 -0.63 -47.41
C HIS A 46 15.98 -0.50 -48.89
N GLN A 47 15.02 -1.30 -49.37
CA GLN A 47 14.45 -1.12 -50.72
C GLN A 47 13.68 0.19 -50.83
N ALA A 48 12.92 0.58 -49.80
CA ALA A 48 12.27 1.89 -49.76
C ALA A 48 13.29 3.05 -49.73
N LEU A 49 14.34 2.94 -48.91
CA LEU A 49 15.42 3.94 -48.82
C LEU A 49 16.25 4.06 -50.10
N ALA A 50 16.38 2.98 -50.88
CA ALA A 50 17.05 3.02 -52.18
C ALA A 50 16.27 3.86 -53.22
N ILE A 51 14.95 3.94 -53.08
CA ILE A 51 14.09 4.78 -53.93
C ILE A 51 14.13 6.23 -53.43
N ALA A 52 14.04 6.43 -52.12
CA ALA A 52 13.97 7.74 -51.49
C ALA A 52 14.75 7.74 -50.17
N PRO A 53 16.01 8.24 -50.19
CA PRO A 53 16.92 8.15 -49.04
C PRO A 53 16.48 8.94 -47.81
N ASP A 54 15.72 10.03 -47.96
CA ASP A 54 15.41 10.97 -46.87
C ASP A 54 14.01 10.77 -46.27
N ILE A 55 13.46 9.55 -46.35
CA ILE A 55 12.10 9.28 -45.86
C ILE A 55 12.09 8.96 -44.37
N ALA A 56 11.40 9.80 -43.61
CA ALA A 56 11.32 9.69 -42.16
C ALA A 56 10.72 8.35 -41.70
N GLU A 57 9.64 7.89 -42.35
CA GLU A 57 8.93 6.64 -42.02
C GLU A 57 9.84 5.42 -42.20
N ALA A 58 10.60 5.37 -43.29
CA ALA A 58 11.57 4.31 -43.57
C ALA A 58 12.66 4.27 -42.49
N HIS A 59 13.24 5.43 -42.18
CA HIS A 59 14.25 5.53 -41.11
C HIS A 59 13.69 5.15 -39.73
N LYS A 60 12.44 5.52 -39.40
CA LYS A 60 11.77 5.04 -38.17
C LYS A 60 11.69 3.52 -38.15
N LEU A 61 11.21 2.89 -39.23
CA LEU A 61 11.03 1.45 -39.30
C LEU A 61 12.37 0.70 -39.19
N VAL A 62 13.42 1.17 -39.89
CA VAL A 62 14.77 0.63 -39.74
C VAL A 62 15.24 0.74 -38.29
N GLY A 63 15.05 1.91 -37.67
CA GLY A 63 15.34 2.09 -36.25
C GLY A 63 14.62 1.08 -35.37
N ASN A 64 13.32 0.86 -35.58
CA ASN A 64 12.51 -0.08 -34.80
C ASN A 64 13.02 -1.52 -34.95
N LEU A 65 13.30 -1.93 -36.18
CA LEU A 65 13.82 -3.26 -36.52
C LEU A 65 15.21 -3.49 -35.90
N LEU A 66 16.11 -2.51 -35.96
CA LEU A 66 17.41 -2.56 -35.30
C LEU A 66 17.28 -2.72 -33.79
N GLN A 67 16.28 -2.09 -33.16
CA GLN A 67 16.02 -2.35 -31.73
C GLN A 67 15.62 -3.80 -31.47
N LYS A 68 14.74 -4.39 -32.30
CA LYS A 68 14.32 -5.79 -32.19
C LYS A 68 15.49 -6.76 -32.36
N MET A 69 16.48 -6.40 -33.18
CA MET A 69 17.72 -7.15 -33.37
C MET A 69 18.81 -6.87 -32.31
N GLY A 70 18.54 -6.03 -31.30
CA GLY A 70 19.52 -5.68 -30.26
C GLY A 70 20.60 -4.69 -30.70
N ARG A 71 20.48 -4.10 -31.90
CA ARG A 71 21.43 -3.15 -32.50
C ARG A 71 21.08 -1.70 -32.10
N GLY A 72 21.14 -1.43 -30.79
CA GLY A 72 20.65 -0.17 -30.21
C GLY A 72 21.36 1.10 -30.69
N ILE A 73 22.69 1.07 -30.87
CA ILE A 73 23.45 2.25 -31.32
C ILE A 73 23.12 2.64 -32.76
N GLU A 74 23.03 1.64 -33.65
CA GLU A 74 22.67 1.87 -35.06
C GLU A 74 21.24 2.38 -35.20
N SER A 75 20.33 1.89 -34.34
CA SER A 75 18.96 2.37 -34.24
C SER A 75 18.89 3.88 -33.97
N MET A 76 19.72 4.40 -33.07
CA MET A 76 19.77 5.84 -32.76
C MET A 76 20.17 6.68 -33.99
N GLY A 77 21.10 6.17 -34.82
CA GLY A 77 21.50 6.83 -36.05
C GLY A 77 20.34 6.99 -37.04
N HIS A 78 19.57 5.91 -37.24
CA HIS A 78 18.39 5.96 -38.10
C HIS A 78 17.27 6.83 -37.52
N TYR A 79 17.05 6.84 -36.21
CA TYR A 79 16.11 7.79 -35.59
C TYR A 79 16.54 9.25 -35.75
N ALA A 80 17.84 9.55 -35.68
CA ALA A 80 18.33 10.89 -35.94
C ALA A 80 18.04 11.32 -37.39
N GLN A 81 18.25 10.43 -38.38
CA GLN A 81 17.88 10.68 -39.77
C GLN A 81 16.37 10.87 -39.94
N ALA A 82 15.54 10.09 -39.26
CA ALA A 82 14.09 10.27 -39.27
C ALA A 82 13.67 11.65 -38.75
N LEU A 83 14.34 12.16 -37.72
CA LEU A 83 14.07 13.49 -37.15
C LEU A 83 14.62 14.64 -38.00
N VAL A 84 15.68 14.42 -38.78
CA VAL A 84 16.13 15.39 -39.79
C VAL A 84 15.08 15.55 -40.88
N ALA A 85 14.51 14.44 -41.36
CA ALA A 85 13.46 14.44 -42.37
C ALA A 85 12.10 14.93 -41.82
N ASN A 86 11.76 14.57 -40.58
CA ASN A 86 10.54 15.00 -39.90
C ASN A 86 10.81 15.36 -38.42
N PRO A 87 11.02 16.65 -38.11
CA PRO A 87 11.27 17.11 -36.74
C PRO A 87 10.10 16.92 -35.77
N ASN A 88 8.88 16.66 -36.26
CA ASN A 88 7.68 16.51 -35.43
C ASN A 88 7.28 15.04 -35.24
N PHE A 89 8.22 14.10 -35.38
CA PHE A 89 7.94 12.67 -35.28
C PHE A 89 7.90 12.19 -33.82
N ALA A 90 6.75 12.37 -33.15
CA ALA A 90 6.56 12.07 -31.74
C ALA A 90 6.99 10.64 -31.33
N GLU A 91 6.64 9.63 -32.13
CA GLU A 91 7.00 8.22 -31.89
C GLU A 91 8.52 7.99 -31.87
N VAL A 92 9.27 8.68 -32.76
CA VAL A 92 10.73 8.56 -32.81
C VAL A 92 11.38 9.13 -31.56
N TYR A 93 10.86 10.25 -31.04
CA TYR A 93 11.31 10.78 -29.77
C TYR A 93 11.04 9.82 -28.61
N ALA A 94 9.87 9.19 -28.53
CA ALA A 94 9.59 8.19 -27.50
C ALA A 94 10.52 6.96 -27.61
N ASN A 95 10.84 6.53 -28.85
CA ASN A 95 11.77 5.44 -29.11
C ASN A 95 13.21 5.77 -28.68
N LEU A 96 13.68 6.99 -28.96
CA LEU A 96 14.96 7.50 -28.46
C LEU A 96 14.95 7.54 -26.93
N GLY A 97 13.88 8.06 -26.32
CA GLY A 97 13.71 8.06 -24.85
C GLY A 97 13.84 6.67 -24.24
N SER A 98 13.24 5.65 -24.89
CA SER A 98 13.37 4.24 -24.48
C SER A 98 14.81 3.73 -24.58
N LEU A 99 15.55 4.11 -25.62
CA LEU A 99 16.95 3.71 -25.80
C LEU A 99 17.87 4.35 -24.76
N TYR A 100 17.67 5.63 -24.44
CA TYR A 100 18.42 6.30 -23.37
C TYR A 100 18.07 5.74 -21.99
N ALA A 101 16.80 5.41 -21.73
CA ALA A 101 16.38 4.77 -20.48
C ALA A 101 17.06 3.41 -20.27
N ARG A 102 17.20 2.59 -21.32
CA ARG A 102 17.96 1.32 -21.25
C ARG A 102 19.44 1.52 -20.94
N GLN A 103 20.01 2.65 -21.34
CA GLN A 103 21.38 3.05 -21.03
C GLN A 103 21.51 3.73 -19.66
N GLN A 104 20.41 3.84 -18.90
CA GLN A 104 20.33 4.57 -17.62
C GLN A 104 20.65 6.06 -17.74
N ALA A 105 20.61 6.60 -18.95
CA ALA A 105 20.75 8.03 -19.23
C ALA A 105 19.40 8.74 -18.99
N TRP A 106 19.02 8.83 -17.72
CA TRP A 106 17.67 9.25 -17.31
C TRP A 106 17.29 10.65 -17.75
N ALA A 107 18.25 11.59 -17.75
CA ALA A 107 18.01 12.98 -18.15
C ALA A 107 17.68 13.09 -19.65
N ASP A 108 18.43 12.37 -20.50
CA ASP A 108 18.16 12.32 -21.94
C ASP A 108 16.83 11.61 -22.21
N ALA A 109 16.57 10.50 -21.51
CA ALA A 109 15.30 9.78 -21.63
C ALA A 109 14.11 10.71 -21.34
N GLU A 110 14.15 11.44 -20.23
CA GLU A 110 13.13 12.40 -19.85
C GLU A 110 12.96 13.51 -20.90
N TYR A 111 14.06 14.09 -21.39
CA TYR A 111 14.01 15.10 -22.45
C TYR A 111 13.23 14.60 -23.67
N TYR A 112 13.56 13.40 -24.15
CA TYR A 112 12.95 12.83 -25.35
C TYR A 112 11.49 12.42 -25.13
N TYR A 113 11.13 11.84 -23.97
CA TYR A 113 9.73 11.55 -23.67
C TYR A 113 8.88 12.82 -23.56
N ARG A 114 9.39 13.88 -22.90
CA ARG A 114 8.68 15.17 -22.84
C ARG A 114 8.48 15.78 -24.22
N LYS A 115 9.46 15.65 -25.14
CA LYS A 115 9.30 16.07 -26.54
C LYS A 115 8.22 15.27 -27.27
N ALA A 116 8.16 13.95 -27.08
CA ALA A 116 7.13 13.10 -27.66
C ALA A 116 5.73 13.53 -27.19
N ILE A 117 5.56 13.71 -25.87
CA ILE A 117 4.30 14.13 -25.25
C ILE A 117 3.89 15.55 -25.69
N ALA A 118 4.85 16.48 -25.81
CA ALA A 118 4.56 17.83 -26.28
C ALA A 118 4.01 17.86 -27.73
N LEU A 119 4.40 16.90 -28.56
CA LEU A 119 3.95 16.78 -29.95
C LEU A 119 2.60 16.06 -30.07
N ARG A 120 2.35 15.05 -29.24
CA ARG A 120 1.11 14.27 -29.24
C ARG A 120 0.71 13.92 -27.78
N PRO A 121 0.07 14.85 -27.06
CA PRO A 121 -0.24 14.68 -25.64
C PRO A 121 -1.37 13.68 -25.36
N ASP A 122 -2.20 13.39 -26.36
CA ASP A 122 -3.35 12.48 -26.30
C ASP A 122 -2.99 11.02 -26.61
N TYR A 123 -1.70 10.69 -26.74
CA TYR A 123 -1.25 9.34 -27.06
C TYR A 123 -0.78 8.58 -25.82
N ALA A 124 -1.69 7.79 -25.25
CA ALA A 124 -1.49 6.98 -24.05
C ALA A 124 -0.19 6.14 -24.04
N PRO A 125 0.26 5.50 -25.13
CA PRO A 125 1.46 4.65 -25.11
C PRO A 125 2.78 5.34 -24.74
N PHE A 126 2.85 6.67 -24.75
CA PHE A 126 4.04 7.40 -24.29
C PHE A 126 4.21 7.41 -22.77
N TYR A 127 3.10 7.34 -22.02
CA TYR A 127 3.10 7.64 -20.59
C TYR A 127 3.66 6.49 -19.74
N ARG A 128 3.38 5.23 -20.08
CA ARG A 128 3.93 4.06 -19.38
C ARG A 128 5.47 4.00 -19.43
N PRO A 129 6.13 3.99 -20.60
CA PRO A 129 7.58 3.90 -20.66
C PRO A 129 8.26 5.15 -20.08
N PHE A 130 7.63 6.32 -20.18
CA PHE A 130 8.10 7.53 -19.50
C PHE A 130 8.01 7.41 -17.97
N SER A 131 6.87 6.93 -17.47
CA SER A 131 6.67 6.68 -16.03
C SER A 131 7.72 5.72 -15.48
N SER A 132 7.98 4.59 -16.17
CA SER A 132 9.04 3.66 -15.78
C SER A 132 10.41 4.32 -15.75
N ALA A 133 10.74 5.14 -16.74
CA ALA A 133 12.02 5.88 -16.76
C ALA A 133 12.14 6.86 -15.59
N LEU A 134 11.07 7.60 -15.26
CA LEU A 134 11.04 8.52 -14.11
C LEU A 134 11.21 7.77 -12.79
N ALA A 135 10.53 6.63 -12.61
CA ALA A 135 10.65 5.80 -11.43
C ALA A 135 12.09 5.28 -11.26
N SER A 136 12.72 4.81 -12.35
CA SER A 136 14.13 4.40 -12.33
C SER A 136 15.10 5.55 -12.06
N ALA A 137 14.72 6.78 -12.41
CA ALA A 137 15.47 8.00 -12.08
C ALA A 137 15.26 8.48 -10.61
N GLY A 138 14.44 7.77 -9.82
CA GLY A 138 14.09 8.15 -8.45
C GLY A 138 13.00 9.22 -8.34
N LYS A 139 12.40 9.64 -9.46
CA LYS A 139 11.33 10.63 -9.52
C LYS A 139 9.96 9.97 -9.37
N GLN A 140 9.75 9.33 -8.22
CA GLN A 140 8.58 8.50 -7.95
C GLN A 140 7.26 9.27 -8.13
N ARG A 141 7.20 10.51 -7.66
CA ARG A 141 5.99 11.33 -7.73
C ARG A 141 5.58 11.65 -9.17
N GLU A 142 6.52 12.12 -9.98
CA GLU A 142 6.27 12.42 -11.40
C GLU A 142 5.88 11.16 -12.18
N ALA A 143 6.45 10.00 -11.83
CA ALA A 143 6.09 8.73 -12.43
C ALA A 143 4.61 8.37 -12.20
N GLU A 144 4.10 8.57 -10.99
CA GLU A 144 2.71 8.32 -10.63
C GLU A 144 1.74 9.27 -11.36
N GLU A 145 2.14 10.53 -11.56
CA GLU A 145 1.37 11.47 -12.38
C GLU A 145 1.27 11.01 -13.83
N MET A 146 2.32 10.42 -14.40
CA MET A 146 2.26 9.84 -15.75
C MET A 146 1.32 8.62 -15.82
N PHE A 147 1.25 7.79 -14.77
CA PHE A 147 0.24 6.72 -14.71
C PHE A 147 -1.18 7.28 -14.64
N ALA A 148 -1.39 8.37 -13.90
CA ALA A 148 -2.68 9.04 -13.87
C ALA A 148 -3.08 9.58 -15.26
N GLN A 149 -2.14 10.09 -16.06
CA GLN A 149 -2.40 10.47 -17.45
C GLN A 149 -2.69 9.28 -18.37
N LEU A 150 -1.93 8.18 -18.23
CA LEU A 150 -2.20 6.93 -18.95
C LEU A 150 -3.65 6.47 -18.72
N VAL A 151 -4.06 6.37 -17.45
CA VAL A 151 -5.41 5.91 -17.08
C VAL A 151 -6.50 6.88 -17.55
N ARG A 152 -6.25 8.19 -17.58
CA ARG A 152 -7.21 9.16 -18.13
C ARG A 152 -7.45 8.98 -19.64
N LEU A 153 -6.39 8.67 -20.39
CA LEU A 153 -6.45 8.57 -21.85
C LEU A 153 -6.92 7.19 -22.32
N ASP A 154 -6.43 6.14 -21.68
CA ASP A 154 -6.72 4.76 -22.03
C ASP A 154 -6.78 3.89 -20.76
N PRO A 155 -7.97 3.84 -20.10
CA PRO A 155 -8.16 3.02 -18.92
C PRO A 155 -7.94 1.53 -19.19
N GLU A 156 -8.26 1.03 -20.38
CA GLU A 156 -8.20 -0.40 -20.71
C GLU A 156 -6.76 -0.89 -20.89
N ALA A 157 -5.86 0.00 -21.33
CA ALA A 157 -4.45 -0.34 -21.41
C ALA A 157 -3.79 -0.49 -20.04
N ALA A 158 -4.32 0.11 -18.98
CA ALA A 158 -3.67 0.17 -17.68
C ALA A 158 -3.77 -1.16 -16.89
N THR A 159 -2.68 -1.53 -16.23
CA THR A 159 -2.65 -2.70 -15.35
C THR A 159 -3.33 -2.41 -14.01
N PRO A 160 -3.71 -3.44 -13.22
CA PRO A 160 -4.28 -3.25 -11.88
C PRO A 160 -3.41 -2.37 -10.96
N VAL A 161 -2.09 -2.55 -11.02
CA VAL A 161 -1.13 -1.75 -10.24
C VAL A 161 -1.11 -0.30 -10.71
N GLU A 162 -1.16 -0.06 -12.03
CA GLU A 162 -1.21 1.29 -12.60
C GLU A 162 -2.52 2.00 -12.23
N HIS A 163 -3.65 1.30 -12.24
CA HIS A 163 -4.92 1.81 -11.73
C HIS A 163 -4.84 2.19 -10.25
N TYR A 164 -4.28 1.35 -9.39
CA TYR A 164 -4.11 1.69 -7.98
C TYR A 164 -3.26 2.96 -7.78
N ARG A 165 -2.12 3.06 -8.48
CA ARG A 165 -1.24 4.24 -8.42
C ARG A 165 -1.94 5.49 -8.91
N ALA A 166 -2.66 5.41 -10.03
CA ALA A 166 -3.45 6.51 -10.55
C ALA A 166 -4.58 6.92 -9.59
N GLY A 167 -5.23 5.94 -8.94
CA GLY A 167 -6.27 6.19 -7.95
C GLY A 167 -5.78 7.02 -6.76
N ASN A 168 -4.56 6.77 -6.28
CA ASN A 168 -3.94 7.59 -5.23
C ASN A 168 -3.73 9.04 -5.69
N ILE A 169 -3.27 9.25 -6.92
CA ILE A 169 -3.10 10.59 -7.49
C ILE A 169 -4.44 11.32 -7.64
N PHE A 170 -5.49 10.63 -8.11
CA PHE A 170 -6.82 11.24 -8.22
C PHE A 170 -7.40 11.60 -6.85
N LEU A 171 -7.18 10.75 -5.85
CA LEU A 171 -7.61 11.01 -4.48
C LEU A 171 -6.97 12.27 -3.91
N GLU A 172 -5.66 12.43 -4.09
CA GLU A 172 -4.94 13.64 -3.65
C GLU A 172 -5.37 14.90 -4.42
N GLN A 173 -5.77 14.74 -5.68
CA GLN A 173 -6.36 15.82 -6.49
C GLN A 173 -7.80 16.16 -6.06
N GLY A 174 -8.40 15.39 -5.16
CA GLY A 174 -9.78 15.53 -4.70
C GLY A 174 -10.82 14.93 -5.65
N ASP A 175 -10.40 14.23 -6.70
CA ASP A 175 -11.29 13.53 -7.63
C ASP A 175 -11.62 12.12 -7.10
N GLU A 176 -12.48 12.10 -6.08
CA GLU A 176 -12.88 10.87 -5.39
C GLU A 176 -13.60 9.88 -6.31
N GLN A 177 -14.31 10.37 -7.33
CA GLN A 177 -15.04 9.52 -8.27
C GLN A 177 -14.08 8.74 -9.16
N GLN A 178 -13.07 9.42 -9.73
CA GLN A 178 -12.02 8.76 -10.51
C GLN A 178 -11.16 7.84 -9.65
N ALA A 179 -10.86 8.22 -8.40
CA ALA A 179 -10.14 7.37 -7.46
C ALA A 179 -10.89 6.06 -7.19
N ILE A 180 -12.18 6.12 -6.88
CA ILE A 180 -13.03 4.92 -6.69
C ILE A 180 -13.05 4.05 -7.94
N ALA A 181 -13.22 4.65 -9.12
CA ALA A 181 -13.23 3.90 -10.39
C ALA A 181 -11.91 3.14 -10.60
N CYS A 182 -10.78 3.81 -10.33
CA CYS A 182 -9.46 3.21 -10.42
C CYS A 182 -9.25 2.07 -9.42
N TYR A 183 -9.60 2.27 -8.16
CA TYR A 183 -9.47 1.20 -7.16
C TYR A 183 -10.37 0.01 -7.48
N ARG A 184 -11.57 0.24 -8.02
CA ARG A 184 -12.44 -0.84 -8.50
C ARG A 184 -11.79 -1.62 -9.65
N GLN A 185 -11.23 -0.93 -10.65
CA GLN A 185 -10.49 -1.60 -11.73
C GLN A 185 -9.30 -2.41 -11.23
N ALA A 186 -8.55 -1.87 -10.25
CA ALA A 186 -7.44 -2.58 -9.64
C ALA A 186 -7.88 -3.90 -8.97
N VAL A 187 -8.91 -3.87 -8.13
CA VAL A 187 -9.39 -5.09 -7.43
C VAL A 187 -10.15 -6.05 -8.34
N SER A 188 -10.77 -5.55 -9.40
CA SER A 188 -11.43 -6.39 -10.41
C SER A 188 -10.44 -7.13 -11.29
N GLY A 189 -9.36 -6.45 -11.72
CA GLY A 189 -8.32 -7.07 -12.53
C GLY A 189 -7.41 -8.01 -11.74
N GLU A 190 -7.11 -7.67 -10.48
CA GLU A 190 -6.37 -8.54 -9.59
C GLU A 190 -7.02 -8.60 -8.20
N PRO A 191 -7.91 -9.58 -7.93
CA PRO A 191 -8.58 -9.72 -6.64
C PRO A 191 -7.63 -9.98 -5.45
N SER A 192 -6.41 -10.44 -5.70
CA SER A 192 -5.34 -10.55 -4.69
C SER A 192 -4.69 -9.21 -4.34
N TYR A 193 -4.92 -8.15 -5.11
CA TYR A 193 -4.27 -6.85 -4.94
C TYR A 193 -4.90 -6.06 -3.79
N ALA A 194 -4.58 -6.48 -2.57
CA ALA A 194 -5.25 -6.01 -1.37
C ALA A 194 -5.01 -4.54 -1.02
N ALA A 195 -3.93 -3.94 -1.54
CA ALA A 195 -3.59 -2.55 -1.31
C ALA A 195 -4.69 -1.58 -1.77
N ALA A 196 -5.50 -1.96 -2.76
CA ALA A 196 -6.60 -1.14 -3.27
C ALA A 196 -7.91 -1.25 -2.46
N TYR A 197 -8.08 -2.30 -1.62
CA TYR A 197 -9.34 -2.52 -0.90
C TYR A 197 -9.60 -1.49 0.19
N ARG A 198 -8.57 -1.11 0.96
CA ARG A 198 -8.70 -0.14 2.06
C ARG A 198 -9.08 1.27 1.56
N PRO A 199 -8.32 1.91 0.65
CA PRO A 199 -8.69 3.25 0.18
C PRO A 199 -10.03 3.26 -0.56
N LEU A 200 -10.40 2.18 -1.25
CA LEU A 200 -11.75 2.01 -1.81
C LEU A 200 -12.84 1.97 -0.73
N ALA A 201 -12.64 1.18 0.33
CA ALA A 201 -13.60 1.06 1.42
C ALA A 201 -13.78 2.39 2.18
N ASP A 202 -12.68 3.09 2.45
CA ASP A 202 -12.69 4.41 3.13
C ASP A 202 -13.49 5.44 2.31
N LEU A 203 -13.33 5.44 0.98
CA LEU A 203 -14.08 6.33 0.09
C LEU A 203 -15.56 5.96 0.00
N LEU A 204 -15.90 4.68 -0.05
CA LEU A 204 -17.29 4.21 -0.05
C LEU A 204 -17.99 4.50 1.29
N GLU A 205 -17.26 4.39 2.40
CA GLU A 205 -17.74 4.80 3.73
C GLU A 205 -18.11 6.28 3.73
N LYS A 206 -17.21 7.13 3.22
CA LYS A 206 -17.44 8.57 3.14
C LYS A 206 -18.68 8.93 2.31
N GLN A 207 -18.96 8.16 1.26
CA GLN A 207 -20.16 8.32 0.43
C GLN A 207 -21.44 7.75 1.07
N GLY A 208 -21.33 7.06 2.21
CA GLY A 208 -22.45 6.44 2.89
C GLY A 208 -22.87 5.09 2.31
N ASP A 209 -22.06 4.48 1.43
CA ASP A 209 -22.26 3.11 0.96
C ASP A 209 -21.64 2.11 1.95
N TRP A 210 -22.25 2.05 3.15
CA TRP A 210 -21.76 1.24 4.26
C TRP A 210 -21.75 -0.26 3.95
N GLN A 211 -22.61 -0.72 3.03
CA GLN A 211 -22.70 -2.11 2.62
C GLN A 211 -21.49 -2.50 1.78
N ALA A 212 -21.19 -1.72 0.72
CA ALA A 212 -20.01 -1.97 -0.10
C ALA A 212 -18.71 -1.75 0.68
N ALA A 213 -18.64 -0.73 1.52
CA ALA A 213 -17.49 -0.48 2.39
C ALA A 213 -17.19 -1.69 3.29
N THR A 214 -18.21 -2.25 3.97
CA THR A 214 -18.03 -3.46 4.80
C THR A 214 -17.46 -4.62 3.98
N LEU A 215 -17.97 -4.84 2.77
CA LEU A 215 -17.53 -5.94 1.90
C LEU A 215 -16.03 -5.83 1.61
N TYR A 216 -15.55 -4.63 1.24
CA TYR A 216 -14.15 -4.43 0.92
C TYR A 216 -13.23 -4.44 2.15
N TYR A 217 -13.68 -3.92 3.30
CA TYR A 217 -12.94 -4.10 4.55
C TYR A 217 -12.74 -5.57 4.89
N ARG A 218 -13.77 -6.42 4.69
CA ARG A 218 -13.64 -7.86 4.88
C ARG A 218 -12.61 -8.48 3.93
N LYS A 219 -12.54 -8.02 2.68
CA LYS A 219 -11.57 -8.51 1.68
C LYS A 219 -10.11 -8.22 2.04
N VAL A 220 -9.83 -7.11 2.74
CA VAL A 220 -8.49 -6.84 3.28
C VAL A 220 -8.01 -7.98 4.20
N PHE A 221 -8.90 -8.54 5.03
CA PHE A 221 -8.57 -9.64 5.93
C PHE A 221 -8.47 -10.99 5.23
N GLU A 222 -9.38 -11.27 4.29
CA GLU A 222 -9.38 -12.53 3.55
C GLU A 222 -8.11 -12.73 2.71
N THR A 223 -7.49 -11.62 2.30
CA THR A 223 -6.23 -11.62 1.53
C THR A 223 -4.97 -11.63 2.41
N GLY A 224 -5.11 -11.65 3.74
CA GLY A 224 -3.99 -11.78 4.67
C GLY A 224 -3.09 -10.55 4.77
N LEU A 225 -3.53 -9.36 4.32
CA LEU A 225 -2.75 -8.15 4.45
C LEU A 225 -2.74 -7.66 5.91
N THR A 226 -1.59 -7.79 6.59
CA THR A 226 -1.24 -6.89 7.68
C THR A 226 -0.63 -5.65 7.04
N VAL A 227 -1.40 -4.57 7.00
CA VAL A 227 -0.89 -3.27 6.55
C VAL A 227 0.05 -2.78 7.65
N GLU A 228 1.33 -2.56 7.38
CA GLU A 228 2.16 -1.65 8.18
C GLU A 228 2.30 -0.36 7.36
N ASN A 229 1.77 0.76 7.87
CA ASN A 229 2.07 2.07 7.31
C ASN A 229 3.51 2.46 7.68
N GLY A 230 4.47 2.09 6.83
CA GLY A 230 5.83 2.60 6.93
C GLY A 230 5.86 4.12 6.69
N ALA A 231 6.57 4.85 7.54
CA ALA A 231 6.64 6.31 7.57
C ALA A 231 7.12 7.01 6.28
N ASN A 232 7.42 6.27 5.20
CA ASN A 232 7.97 6.78 3.93
C ASN A 232 7.24 6.27 2.67
N GLY A 233 5.97 5.82 2.76
CA GLY A 233 5.19 5.45 1.57
C GLY A 233 5.67 4.19 0.83
N GLN A 234 6.54 3.37 1.43
CA GLN A 234 6.87 2.06 0.91
C GLN A 234 5.91 1.01 1.47
N VAL A 235 5.08 0.42 0.60
CA VAL A 235 4.29 -0.77 0.91
C VAL A 235 5.22 -1.98 0.91
N ARG A 236 5.60 -2.45 2.10
CA ARG A 236 6.33 -3.73 2.23
C ARG A 236 5.32 -4.85 2.41
N VAL A 237 5.18 -5.69 1.37
CA VAL A 237 4.35 -6.89 1.41
C VAL A 237 5.02 -7.93 2.31
N LEU A 238 4.48 -8.17 3.50
CA LEU A 238 4.83 -9.33 4.29
C LEU A 238 3.77 -10.40 4.02
N SER A 239 4.15 -11.44 3.30
CA SER A 239 3.37 -12.67 3.17
C SER A 239 3.25 -13.30 4.56
N GLY A 240 2.09 -13.13 5.20
CA GLY A 240 1.75 -13.87 6.41
C GLY A 240 1.33 -15.28 6.03
N ASP A 241 2.13 -16.27 6.41
CA ASP A 241 1.69 -17.66 6.41
C ASP A 241 0.38 -17.76 7.20
N ALA A 242 -0.65 -18.32 6.56
CA ALA A 242 -1.92 -18.62 7.23
C ALA A 242 -1.65 -19.47 8.48
N PRO A 243 -2.31 -19.22 9.62
CA PRO A 243 -2.17 -20.09 10.77
C PRO A 243 -2.69 -21.48 10.40
N SER A 244 -1.78 -22.47 10.43
CA SER A 244 -2.12 -23.89 10.34
C SER A 244 -3.26 -24.21 11.30
N PRO A 245 -4.30 -24.97 10.89
CA PRO A 245 -5.36 -25.35 11.80
C PRO A 245 -4.76 -26.16 12.95
N SER A 246 -4.78 -25.56 14.15
CA SER A 246 -4.36 -26.19 15.39
C SER A 246 -5.15 -27.48 15.60
N LYS A 247 -4.44 -28.62 15.66
CA LYS A 247 -4.97 -29.92 16.07
C LYS A 247 -5.74 -29.75 17.39
N ARG A 248 -7.06 -29.85 17.33
CA ARG A 248 -7.88 -30.06 18.52
C ARG A 248 -7.79 -31.54 18.86
N ALA A 249 -7.23 -31.82 20.03
CA ALA A 249 -7.31 -33.13 20.65
C ALA A 249 -8.78 -33.54 20.79
N ASN A 250 -9.11 -34.77 20.39
CA ASN A 250 -10.22 -35.48 20.99
C ASN A 250 -9.93 -36.98 20.94
N ASP A 251 -9.84 -37.55 22.14
CA ASP A 251 -9.71 -38.97 22.40
C ASP A 251 -11.01 -39.70 22.06
N GLY A 252 -10.87 -40.83 21.38
CA GLY A 252 -11.69 -42.02 21.61
C GLY A 252 -12.85 -42.31 20.64
N PRO A 253 -13.11 -43.59 20.29
CA PRO A 253 -13.72 -43.98 19.01
C PRO A 253 -15.13 -44.57 19.15
N ALA A 254 -15.94 -44.51 18.08
CA ALA A 254 -17.04 -45.47 17.86
C ALA A 254 -17.54 -45.45 16.39
N THR A 255 -17.22 -46.53 15.69
CA THR A 255 -18.06 -47.30 14.75
C THR A 255 -18.85 -46.59 13.64
N ASP A 256 -18.36 -46.80 12.41
CA ASP A 256 -19.07 -46.89 11.13
C ASP A 256 -20.18 -47.99 11.17
N PRO A 257 -21.23 -47.98 10.30
CA PRO A 257 -20.99 -48.27 8.88
C PRO A 257 -21.93 -47.65 7.82
N ALA A 258 -21.36 -47.61 6.61
CA ALA A 258 -21.97 -47.84 5.29
C ALA A 258 -22.89 -46.75 4.68
N ILE A 259 -22.45 -46.20 3.54
CA ILE A 259 -22.95 -46.53 2.19
C ILE A 259 -22.01 -45.87 1.15
N ALA A 260 -21.62 -46.66 0.15
CA ALA A 260 -20.96 -46.25 -1.10
C ALA A 260 -21.60 -47.11 -2.23
N PRO A 261 -21.28 -46.93 -3.53
CA PRO A 261 -20.90 -45.73 -4.29
C PRO A 261 -21.73 -45.61 -5.60
N ALA A 262 -21.52 -44.55 -6.38
CA ALA A 262 -21.70 -44.63 -7.84
C ALA A 262 -20.66 -43.76 -8.57
N SER A 263 -19.88 -44.46 -9.38
CA SER A 263 -18.92 -43.99 -10.39
C SER A 263 -19.64 -43.41 -11.61
N VAL A 264 -18.92 -42.66 -12.46
CA VAL A 264 -18.61 -43.02 -13.86
C VAL A 264 -17.61 -41.99 -14.43
N ALA A 265 -16.40 -42.51 -14.68
CA ALA A 265 -15.53 -42.40 -15.87
C ALA A 265 -15.22 -41.03 -16.54
N SER A 266 -14.12 -40.81 -17.25
CA SER A 266 -12.77 -41.38 -17.42
C SER A 266 -12.20 -40.70 -18.69
N ALA A 267 -10.88 -40.49 -18.73
CA ALA A 267 -9.95 -40.50 -19.89
C ALA A 267 -8.88 -39.43 -19.63
N SER A 268 -7.64 -39.70 -19.19
CA SER A 268 -6.61 -40.69 -19.57
C SER A 268 -6.11 -40.54 -21.02
N VAL A 269 -4.83 -40.15 -21.15
CA VAL A 269 -3.71 -40.77 -21.90
C VAL A 269 -2.55 -39.75 -21.81
N ALA A 270 -1.45 -39.91 -21.06
CA ALA A 270 -0.42 -40.96 -20.93
C ALA A 270 0.65 -40.95 -22.05
N HIS A 271 1.92 -40.70 -21.67
CA HIS A 271 3.14 -41.54 -21.89
C HIS A 271 4.42 -40.67 -21.79
N ARG A 272 5.33 -40.90 -20.82
CA ARG A 272 6.49 -41.85 -20.78
C ARG A 272 7.66 -41.36 -21.67
N LEU A 273 8.95 -41.45 -21.36
CA LEU A 273 9.76 -42.36 -20.53
C LEU A 273 11.20 -41.75 -20.36
N VAL A 274 11.81 -41.99 -19.19
CA VAL A 274 13.20 -42.48 -18.94
C VAL A 274 14.44 -41.72 -19.45
N GLY A 275 15.38 -41.51 -18.51
CA GLY A 275 16.73 -42.10 -18.66
C GLY A 275 17.96 -41.25 -18.37
N ASN A 276 18.60 -41.56 -17.23
CA ASN A 276 20.05 -41.66 -16.98
C ASN A 276 20.99 -40.42 -16.95
N SER A 277 21.50 -40.16 -15.74
CA SER A 277 22.90 -40.29 -15.29
C SER A 277 24.07 -39.80 -16.17
N ALA A 278 24.87 -38.84 -15.66
CA ALA A 278 26.29 -39.02 -15.25
C ALA A 278 27.15 -37.72 -15.30
N LEU A 279 27.80 -37.42 -14.16
CA LEU A 279 29.20 -37.01 -13.94
C LEU A 279 30.00 -36.29 -15.06
N LEU A 280 30.49 -35.06 -14.78
CA LEU A 280 31.93 -34.67 -14.66
C LEU A 280 32.19 -33.15 -14.85
N ARG A 281 32.93 -32.60 -13.87
CA ARG A 281 33.81 -31.40 -13.72
C ARG A 281 33.79 -30.18 -14.69
N PRO A 282 34.14 -28.97 -14.18
CA PRO A 282 34.40 -27.76 -14.95
C PRO A 282 35.88 -27.62 -15.36
N GLU A 283 36.15 -27.08 -16.55
CA GLU A 283 37.48 -26.59 -16.94
C GLU A 283 37.48 -25.08 -17.21
N ARG A 284 38.58 -24.48 -16.75
CA ARG A 284 38.98 -23.07 -16.85
C ARG A 284 39.18 -22.67 -18.31
N LEU A 285 38.85 -21.43 -18.64
CA LEU A 285 39.48 -20.73 -19.76
C LEU A 285 39.95 -19.33 -19.34
N GLN A 286 41.07 -18.98 -19.96
CA GLN A 286 42.08 -18.04 -19.53
C GLN A 286 41.77 -16.58 -19.91
N ARG A 287 42.48 -15.69 -19.21
CA ARG A 287 42.65 -14.27 -19.54
C ARG A 287 43.14 -14.06 -20.97
N SER A 288 42.63 -13.02 -21.62
CA SER A 288 43.39 -12.19 -22.56
C SER A 288 42.95 -10.73 -22.46
N GLU A 289 43.94 -9.85 -22.61
CA GLU A 289 44.00 -8.43 -22.26
C GLU A 289 43.24 -7.47 -23.20
N PRO A 290 43.05 -6.18 -22.81
CA PRO A 290 42.15 -5.25 -23.47
C PRO A 290 42.75 -4.57 -24.71
N VAL A 291 41.91 -4.38 -25.73
CA VAL A 291 42.24 -3.58 -26.91
C VAL A 291 42.00 -2.09 -26.62
N ARG A 292 43.06 -1.30 -26.83
CA ARG A 292 43.11 0.16 -26.74
C ARG A 292 42.16 0.82 -27.74
N ILE A 293 41.32 1.74 -27.26
CA ILE A 293 40.60 2.71 -28.09
C ILE A 293 41.52 3.90 -28.36
N ILE A 294 41.60 4.28 -29.63
CA ILE A 294 42.39 5.40 -30.16
C ILE A 294 41.54 6.67 -30.04
N ASN A 295 42.09 7.70 -29.41
CA ASN A 295 41.49 9.04 -29.29
C ASN A 295 41.41 9.76 -30.64
N GLY A 296 40.31 10.48 -30.88
CA GLY A 296 40.20 11.60 -31.82
C GLY A 296 39.61 12.83 -31.12
N PRO A 297 40.03 14.08 -31.44
CA PRO A 297 40.06 15.16 -30.46
C PRO A 297 38.94 16.21 -30.58
N ALA A 298 38.54 16.70 -29.40
CA ALA A 298 38.34 18.09 -28.97
C ALA A 298 37.70 19.14 -29.91
N THR A 299 36.57 19.68 -29.47
CA THR A 299 36.20 21.09 -29.67
C THR A 299 36.23 21.84 -28.33
N LYS A 300 37.17 22.79 -28.23
CA LYS A 300 37.34 23.79 -27.17
C LYS A 300 36.11 24.71 -27.08
N THR A 301 35.66 24.99 -25.86
CA THR A 301 35.11 26.32 -25.53
C THR A 301 35.70 26.78 -24.20
N LEU A 302 36.33 27.95 -24.23
CA LEU A 302 36.97 28.65 -23.13
C LEU A 302 35.94 29.44 -22.31
N ILE A 303 36.03 29.40 -20.97
CA ILE A 303 35.73 30.53 -20.07
C ILE A 303 36.73 30.48 -18.90
N PRO A 304 37.38 31.60 -18.51
CA PRO A 304 38.49 31.59 -17.54
C PRO A 304 38.06 31.93 -16.10
N GLY A 305 38.80 31.37 -15.13
CA GLY A 305 39.49 32.14 -14.08
C GLY A 305 38.75 32.45 -12.77
N ASN A 306 39.07 31.69 -11.72
CA ASN A 306 39.79 32.16 -10.50
C ASN A 306 39.77 31.03 -9.44
N SER A 307 40.89 30.33 -9.17
CA SER A 307 41.97 30.65 -8.20
C SER A 307 41.47 30.73 -6.75
N THR A 308 41.94 30.00 -5.72
CA THR A 308 43.06 29.06 -5.45
C THR A 308 42.86 28.60 -3.95
N PRO A 309 43.84 28.08 -3.18
CA PRO A 309 44.13 26.64 -3.03
C PRO A 309 44.25 26.17 -1.55
N GLY A 310 44.47 24.86 -1.35
CA GLY A 310 44.98 24.30 -0.07
C GLY A 310 44.90 22.78 -0.07
N SER A 311 45.98 22.09 -0.47
CA SER A 311 46.91 21.39 0.45
C SER A 311 46.32 20.10 1.04
N SER A 312 46.94 18.93 1.08
CA SER A 312 48.14 18.30 0.50
C SER A 312 48.20 16.90 1.13
N ASN A 313 48.75 15.92 0.42
CA ASN A 313 49.23 14.60 0.88
C ASN A 313 48.14 13.56 1.24
N GLY A 314 48.18 12.30 0.80
CA GLY A 314 49.23 11.54 0.12
C GLY A 314 49.64 10.30 0.92
N ILE A 315 49.33 9.13 0.34
CA ILE A 315 50.04 7.83 0.39
C ILE A 315 49.71 6.81 1.52
N ALA A 316 49.47 5.57 1.05
CA ALA A 316 49.89 4.25 1.59
C ALA A 316 48.78 3.37 2.23
N THR A 317 48.18 2.43 1.48
CA THR A 317 48.48 0.98 1.39
C THR A 317 48.04 0.13 2.59
N GLY A 318 47.29 -0.96 2.34
CA GLY A 318 47.32 -2.14 3.24
C GLY A 318 46.00 -2.92 3.37
N SER A 319 45.94 -4.05 2.67
CA SER A 319 45.03 -5.19 2.74
C SER A 319 44.39 -5.61 4.09
N VAL A 320 43.14 -6.11 3.94
CA VAL A 320 42.52 -7.31 4.53
C VAL A 320 42.44 -7.42 6.06
N VAL A 321 41.24 -7.24 6.63
CA VAL A 321 40.65 -8.09 7.69
C VAL A 321 39.10 -8.04 7.57
N THR A 322 38.49 -9.20 7.71
CA THR A 322 37.05 -9.52 7.73
C THR A 322 36.33 -9.10 9.02
N GLU A 323 35.08 -8.63 8.87
CA GLU A 323 33.93 -8.60 9.84
C GLU A 323 34.07 -7.72 11.11
N PRO A 324 32.98 -7.13 11.71
CA PRO A 324 31.66 -7.75 11.94
C PRO A 324 30.40 -6.86 11.85
N VAL A 325 29.25 -7.55 11.96
CA VAL A 325 27.88 -7.06 12.15
C VAL A 325 27.79 -6.09 13.34
N VAL A 326 27.29 -4.88 13.11
CA VAL A 326 26.99 -3.88 14.15
C VAL A 326 25.52 -3.99 14.54
N THR A 327 25.27 -4.44 15.77
CA THR A 327 24.03 -4.19 16.50
C THR A 327 24.12 -2.85 17.21
N GLU A 328 23.17 -1.95 16.94
CA GLU A 328 23.07 -0.63 17.58
C GLU A 328 22.42 -0.68 18.98
N PRO A 329 22.67 0.34 19.83
CA PRO A 329 22.82 0.18 21.27
C PRO A 329 21.55 0.43 22.11
N VAL A 330 21.52 -0.20 23.28
CA VAL A 330 20.58 0.07 24.37
C VAL A 330 20.97 1.37 25.07
N VAL A 331 20.07 2.35 25.09
CA VAL A 331 20.20 3.54 25.94
C VAL A 331 19.76 3.19 27.36
N THR A 332 20.70 3.15 28.29
CA THR A 332 20.45 3.10 29.74
C THR A 332 20.63 4.49 30.34
N GLU A 333 19.60 5.02 31.00
CA GLU A 333 19.75 6.20 31.88
C GLU A 333 20.28 5.78 33.27
N PRO A 334 20.97 6.69 33.99
CA PRO A 334 21.72 6.34 35.21
C PRO A 334 20.81 6.20 36.45
N VAL A 335 21.09 5.17 37.24
CA VAL A 335 20.48 4.89 38.55
C VAL A 335 21.07 5.81 39.62
N VAL A 336 20.23 6.62 40.27
CA VAL A 336 20.54 7.28 41.55
C VAL A 336 20.12 6.35 42.68
N THR A 337 21.04 6.04 43.59
CA THR A 337 20.84 5.12 44.72
C THR A 337 20.17 5.81 45.92
N GLY A 338 19.18 5.14 46.52
CA GLY A 338 18.54 5.48 47.80
C GLY A 338 17.86 4.25 48.42
N PRO A 339 17.78 4.12 49.75
CA PRO A 339 17.60 2.82 50.41
C PRO A 339 16.13 2.40 50.62
N ALA A 340 15.91 1.09 50.55
CA ALA A 340 14.87 0.27 51.17
C ALA A 340 13.40 0.74 51.11
N GLY A 341 12.57 0.02 50.36
CA GLY A 341 11.13 -0.10 50.65
C GLY A 341 10.21 -0.18 49.43
N GLN A 342 9.84 -1.42 49.07
CA GLN A 342 8.68 -1.78 48.22
C GLN A 342 8.68 -1.23 46.78
N ALA A 343 9.18 -2.06 45.85
CA ALA A 343 8.96 -1.87 44.42
C ALA A 343 7.46 -2.07 44.08
N ALA A 344 6.82 -1.01 43.57
CA ALA A 344 5.51 -1.12 42.93
C ALA A 344 5.58 -2.09 41.74
N PRO A 345 4.53 -2.88 41.47
CA PRO A 345 4.55 -3.85 40.37
C PRO A 345 4.71 -3.08 39.06
N GLN A 346 5.83 -3.33 38.38
CA GLN A 346 6.08 -2.84 37.03
C GLN A 346 4.94 -3.35 36.15
N ARG A 347 4.23 -2.42 35.49
CA ARG A 347 3.24 -2.76 34.47
C ARG A 347 3.99 -3.48 33.35
N THR A 348 3.83 -4.80 33.29
CA THR A 348 4.21 -5.60 32.13
C THR A 348 3.34 -5.14 30.97
N VAL A 349 3.83 -4.18 30.19
CA VAL A 349 3.27 -3.89 28.88
C VAL A 349 3.66 -5.08 28.02
N THR A 350 2.76 -6.04 27.90
CA THR A 350 2.88 -7.11 26.91
C THR A 350 3.03 -6.44 25.55
N ARG A 351 4.23 -6.54 24.97
CA ARG A 351 4.53 -5.98 23.65
C ARG A 351 3.76 -6.81 22.63
N ILE A 352 2.60 -6.31 22.22
CA ILE A 352 1.77 -6.90 21.18
C ILE A 352 2.56 -6.80 19.86
N PRO A 353 2.64 -7.85 19.04
CA PRO A 353 3.23 -7.78 17.71
C PRO A 353 2.60 -6.63 16.90
N ALA A 354 3.41 -5.87 16.17
CA ALA A 354 2.92 -4.69 15.43
C ALA A 354 1.75 -5.03 14.49
N GLY A 355 1.80 -6.19 13.83
CA GLY A 355 0.72 -6.69 12.97
C GLY A 355 -0.61 -6.97 13.70
N ASP A 356 -0.57 -7.41 14.96
CA ASP A 356 -1.79 -7.68 15.75
C ASP A 356 -2.45 -6.38 16.21
N ALA A 357 -1.66 -5.33 16.46
CA ALA A 357 -2.16 -4.01 16.85
C ALA A 357 -2.88 -3.30 15.69
N GLU A 358 -2.38 -3.41 14.46
CA GLU A 358 -3.04 -2.85 13.27
C GLU A 358 -4.31 -3.63 12.92
N THR A 359 -4.26 -4.96 13.03
CA THR A 359 -5.42 -5.84 12.85
C THR A 359 -6.54 -5.52 13.84
N ALA A 360 -6.19 -5.24 15.10
CA ALA A 360 -7.15 -4.81 16.12
C ALA A 360 -7.85 -3.48 15.74
N LYS A 361 -7.11 -2.48 15.25
CA LYS A 361 -7.67 -1.19 14.79
C LYS A 361 -8.62 -1.36 13.61
N ASN A 362 -8.31 -2.25 12.67
CA ASN A 362 -9.18 -2.51 11.52
C ASN A 362 -10.51 -3.14 11.97
N TYR A 363 -10.47 -4.09 12.92
CA TYR A 363 -11.69 -4.65 13.51
C TYR A 363 -12.50 -3.62 14.31
N ALA A 364 -11.84 -2.71 15.02
CA ALA A 364 -12.51 -1.59 15.67
C ALA A 364 -13.24 -0.70 14.65
N SER A 365 -12.60 -0.38 13.52
CA SER A 365 -13.19 0.42 12.45
C SER A 365 -14.39 -0.29 11.81
N ALA A 366 -14.28 -1.59 11.54
CA ALA A 366 -15.39 -2.43 11.08
C ALA A 366 -16.56 -2.49 12.07
N GLY A 367 -16.27 -2.56 13.37
CA GLY A 367 -17.28 -2.49 14.44
C GLY A 367 -18.02 -1.16 14.44
N GLN A 368 -17.30 -0.04 14.26
CA GLN A 368 -17.88 1.31 14.21
C GLN A 368 -18.83 1.49 13.02
N LEU A 369 -18.45 0.96 11.87
CA LEU A 369 -19.29 0.91 10.67
C LEU A 369 -20.59 0.15 10.90
N LYS A 370 -20.52 -1.04 11.50
CA LYS A 370 -21.71 -1.83 11.85
C LYS A 370 -22.60 -1.11 12.86
N ALA A 371 -21.99 -0.44 13.84
CA ALA A 371 -22.71 0.35 14.84
C ALA A 371 -23.48 1.52 14.20
N ARG A 372 -22.86 2.26 13.25
CA ARG A 372 -23.55 3.32 12.49
C ARG A 372 -24.72 2.79 11.68
N GLY A 373 -24.55 1.60 11.09
CA GLY A 373 -25.61 0.88 10.37
C GLY A 373 -26.67 0.25 11.27
N LYS A 374 -26.64 0.46 12.60
CA LYS A 374 -27.55 -0.15 13.60
C LYS A 374 -27.54 -1.68 13.62
N HIS A 375 -26.48 -2.31 13.09
CA HIS A 375 -26.29 -3.75 13.14
C HIS A 375 -25.55 -4.12 14.44
N TRP A 376 -26.27 -4.04 15.57
CA TRP A 376 -25.66 -4.09 16.90
C TRP A 376 -24.91 -5.40 17.18
N ASP A 377 -25.49 -6.54 16.81
CA ASP A 377 -24.87 -7.85 17.09
C ASP A 377 -23.54 -8.03 16.33
N SER A 378 -23.50 -7.62 15.06
CA SER A 378 -22.27 -7.65 14.27
C SER A 378 -21.23 -6.65 14.78
N ALA A 379 -21.67 -5.46 15.23
CA ALA A 379 -20.75 -4.47 15.81
C ALA A 379 -20.08 -5.00 17.08
N ILE A 380 -20.86 -5.68 17.94
CA ILE A 380 -20.34 -6.33 19.16
C ILE A 380 -19.29 -7.37 18.81
N ASP A 381 -19.57 -8.25 17.85
CA ASP A 381 -18.62 -9.30 17.42
C ASP A 381 -17.29 -8.72 16.94
N TYR A 382 -17.33 -7.67 16.10
CA TYR A 382 -16.11 -7.02 15.62
C TYR A 382 -15.33 -6.30 16.71
N TYR A 383 -16.01 -5.60 17.62
CA TYR A 383 -15.35 -4.97 18.76
C TYR A 383 -14.74 -6.01 19.72
N GLN A 384 -15.41 -7.13 19.95
CA GLN A 384 -14.86 -8.22 20.76
C GLN A 384 -13.62 -8.85 20.09
N LYS A 385 -13.64 -9.03 18.77
CA LYS A 385 -12.47 -9.48 18.01
C LYS A 385 -11.30 -8.50 18.10
N SER A 386 -11.57 -7.20 17.98
CA SER A 386 -10.55 -6.15 18.20
C SER A 386 -9.93 -6.26 19.59
N LEU A 387 -10.76 -6.35 20.63
CA LEU A 387 -10.32 -6.43 22.02
C LEU A 387 -9.63 -7.77 22.35
N GLY A 388 -9.93 -8.84 21.62
CA GLY A 388 -9.24 -10.12 21.74
C GLY A 388 -7.79 -10.06 21.25
N LEU A 389 -7.51 -9.21 20.26
CA LEU A 389 -6.15 -8.98 19.74
C LEU A 389 -5.40 -7.93 20.55
N ASN A 390 -6.07 -6.82 20.89
CA ASN A 390 -5.49 -5.78 21.72
C ASN A 390 -6.50 -5.34 22.80
N PRO A 391 -6.35 -5.86 24.04
CA PRO A 391 -7.19 -5.49 25.17
C PRO A 391 -6.96 -4.07 25.70
N ASN A 392 -5.88 -3.39 25.32
CA ASN A 392 -5.53 -2.07 25.86
C ASN A 392 -6.05 -0.93 24.96
N GLN A 393 -7.35 -0.96 24.64
CA GLN A 393 -8.00 0.01 23.75
C GLN A 393 -9.22 0.67 24.44
N PRO A 394 -9.02 1.78 25.17
CA PRO A 394 -10.10 2.45 25.89
C PRO A 394 -11.22 2.94 24.96
N ASP A 395 -10.88 3.48 23.79
CA ASP A 395 -11.83 3.93 22.77
C ASP A 395 -12.82 2.83 22.36
N VAL A 396 -12.30 1.63 22.10
CA VAL A 396 -13.09 0.48 21.66
C VAL A 396 -14.04 0.03 22.76
N TYR A 397 -13.61 0.04 24.03
CA TYR A 397 -14.50 -0.25 25.15
C TYR A 397 -15.62 0.78 25.29
N ARG A 398 -15.36 2.07 25.06
CA ARG A 398 -16.39 3.13 25.08
C ARG A 398 -17.43 2.90 23.99
N GLU A 399 -16.97 2.64 22.75
CA GLU A 399 -17.87 2.39 21.63
C GLU A 399 -18.67 1.09 21.82
N LEU A 400 -18.04 0.03 22.32
CA LEU A 400 -18.71 -1.22 22.67
C LEU A 400 -19.78 -0.99 23.76
N ALA A 401 -19.48 -0.17 24.77
CA ALA A 401 -20.44 0.15 25.83
C ALA A 401 -21.67 0.88 25.27
N ARG A 402 -21.48 1.85 24.37
CA ARG A 402 -22.58 2.54 23.68
C ARG A 402 -23.42 1.57 22.86
N VAL A 403 -22.79 0.68 22.11
CA VAL A 403 -23.49 -0.35 21.33
C VAL A 403 -24.29 -1.29 22.24
N PHE A 404 -23.72 -1.74 23.36
CA PHE A 404 -24.47 -2.55 24.32
C PHE A 404 -25.68 -1.83 24.92
N THR A 405 -25.58 -0.52 25.19
CA THR A 405 -26.72 0.28 25.61
C THR A 405 -27.82 0.32 24.55
N GLN A 406 -27.46 0.52 23.28
CA GLN A 406 -28.42 0.50 22.17
C GLN A 406 -29.04 -0.89 21.95
N ALA A 407 -28.26 -1.95 22.15
CA ALA A 407 -28.70 -3.34 22.11
C ALA A 407 -29.50 -3.77 23.36
N LYS A 408 -29.78 -2.84 24.31
CA LYS A 408 -30.45 -3.09 25.60
C LYS A 408 -29.73 -4.10 26.51
N GLN A 409 -28.45 -4.37 26.26
CA GLN A 409 -27.60 -5.23 27.09
C GLN A 409 -26.90 -4.38 28.18
N LEU A 410 -27.69 -3.83 29.11
CA LEU A 410 -27.22 -2.85 30.10
C LEU A 410 -26.14 -3.38 31.05
N GLU A 411 -26.16 -4.68 31.34
CA GLU A 411 -25.14 -5.32 32.19
C GLU A 411 -23.76 -5.31 31.55
N LYS A 412 -23.69 -5.71 30.28
CA LYS A 412 -22.43 -5.71 29.51
C LYS A 412 -21.96 -4.30 29.21
N ALA A 413 -22.89 -3.35 29.03
CA ALA A 413 -22.56 -1.93 28.86
C ALA A 413 -21.82 -1.36 30.09
N ALA A 414 -22.31 -1.63 31.29
CA ALA A 414 -21.68 -1.17 32.53
C ALA A 414 -20.27 -1.76 32.69
N LEU A 415 -20.08 -3.05 32.40
CA LEU A 415 -18.76 -3.67 32.45
C LEU A 415 -17.79 -3.10 31.40
N ALA A 416 -18.27 -2.79 30.18
CA ALA A 416 -17.44 -2.17 29.16
C ALA A 416 -17.01 -0.73 29.54
N TRP A 417 -17.92 0.07 30.10
CA TRP A 417 -17.58 1.38 30.68
C TRP A 417 -16.56 1.28 31.80
N PHE A 418 -16.69 0.28 32.68
CA PHE A 418 -15.72 0.03 33.75
C PHE A 418 -14.33 -0.25 33.22
N GLN A 419 -14.20 -1.09 32.19
CA GLN A 419 -12.89 -1.36 31.58
C GLN A 419 -12.31 -0.11 30.91
N ALA A 420 -13.12 0.68 30.19
CA ALA A 420 -12.65 1.93 29.60
C ALA A 420 -12.08 2.88 30.68
N PHE A 421 -12.80 3.06 31.79
CA PHE A 421 -12.37 3.95 32.88
C PHE A 421 -11.17 3.41 33.67
N LYS A 422 -10.97 2.10 33.68
CA LYS A 422 -9.79 1.46 34.28
C LYS A 422 -8.54 1.72 33.45
N LEU A 423 -8.66 1.72 32.12
CA LEU A 423 -7.56 2.00 31.19
C LEU A 423 -7.23 3.49 31.12
N GLU A 424 -8.26 4.37 31.16
CA GLU A 424 -8.10 5.83 31.21
C GLU A 424 -8.74 6.46 32.47
N PRO A 425 -8.07 6.40 33.63
CA PRO A 425 -8.63 6.89 34.89
C PRO A 425 -8.85 8.41 35.00
N GLY A 426 -8.41 9.17 34.00
CA GLY A 426 -8.53 10.63 33.94
C GLY A 426 -9.62 11.12 32.98
N TRP A 427 -10.26 10.22 32.22
CA TRP A 427 -11.29 10.60 31.26
C TRP A 427 -12.64 10.90 31.92
N ALA A 428 -12.98 10.16 32.99
CA ALA A 428 -14.25 10.28 33.68
C ALA A 428 -14.15 11.15 34.94
N ASN A 429 -15.21 11.92 35.21
CA ASN A 429 -15.32 12.73 36.42
C ASN A 429 -15.97 11.93 37.58
N ALA A 430 -15.98 12.50 38.79
CA ALA A 430 -16.51 11.84 39.98
C ALA A 430 -17.98 11.39 39.81
N GLU A 431 -18.82 12.22 39.17
CA GLU A 431 -20.25 11.94 38.93
C GLU A 431 -20.47 10.75 37.97
N GLN A 432 -19.63 10.61 36.94
CA GLN A 432 -19.67 9.49 36.01
C GLN A 432 -19.23 8.18 36.67
N TYR A 433 -18.19 8.22 37.50
CA TYR A 433 -17.80 7.06 38.31
C TYR A 433 -18.91 6.65 39.28
N TYR A 434 -19.59 7.61 39.92
CA TYR A 434 -20.73 7.35 40.79
C TYR A 434 -21.91 6.72 40.04
N SER A 435 -22.30 7.30 38.90
CA SER A 435 -23.40 6.77 38.07
C SER A 435 -23.12 5.33 37.61
N LEU A 436 -21.88 5.05 37.20
CA LEU A 436 -21.46 3.70 36.84
C LEU A 436 -21.48 2.74 38.05
N ALA A 437 -21.04 3.21 39.22
CA ALA A 437 -21.05 2.44 40.45
C ALA A 437 -22.48 2.04 40.87
N GLU A 438 -23.45 2.96 40.76
CA GLU A 438 -24.85 2.66 41.02
C GLU A 438 -25.40 1.59 40.08
N HIS A 439 -25.09 1.68 38.78
CA HIS A 439 -25.50 0.69 37.80
C HIS A 439 -24.89 -0.70 38.10
N LEU A 440 -23.62 -0.75 38.47
CA LEU A 440 -22.94 -2.00 38.83
C LEU A 440 -23.46 -2.58 40.16
N ALA A 441 -23.75 -1.73 41.14
CA ALA A 441 -24.32 -2.14 42.44
C ALA A 441 -25.72 -2.76 42.27
N LYS A 442 -26.59 -2.16 41.44
CA LYS A 442 -27.91 -2.71 41.09
C LYS A 442 -27.82 -4.07 40.40
N GLN A 443 -26.71 -4.35 39.72
CA GLN A 443 -26.44 -5.62 39.04
C GLN A 443 -25.73 -6.65 39.95
N GLY A 444 -25.52 -6.34 41.24
CA GLY A 444 -24.81 -7.21 42.18
C GLY A 444 -23.31 -7.35 41.92
N LYS A 445 -22.73 -6.51 41.04
CA LYS A 445 -21.28 -6.45 40.76
C LYS A 445 -20.58 -5.59 41.80
N LEU A 446 -20.65 -6.04 43.06
CA LEU A 446 -20.29 -5.26 44.25
C LEU A 446 -18.82 -4.82 44.24
N GLU A 447 -17.88 -5.68 43.85
CA GLU A 447 -16.45 -5.34 43.81
C GLU A 447 -16.14 -4.23 42.81
N GLN A 448 -16.71 -4.31 41.59
CA GLN A 448 -16.52 -3.28 40.57
C GLN A 448 -17.20 -1.97 40.97
N ALA A 449 -18.37 -2.04 41.60
CA ALA A 449 -19.07 -0.86 42.13
C ALA A 449 -18.24 -0.16 43.22
N MET A 450 -17.65 -0.91 44.16
CA MET A 450 -16.76 -0.35 45.19
C MET A 450 -15.57 0.39 44.58
N ALA A 451 -14.89 -0.22 43.60
CA ALA A 451 -13.75 0.41 42.94
C ALA A 451 -14.14 1.75 42.27
N CYS A 452 -15.35 1.83 41.70
CA CYS A 452 -15.87 3.06 41.12
C CYS A 452 -16.22 4.11 42.20
N TYR A 453 -16.88 3.73 43.29
CA TYR A 453 -17.17 4.64 44.40
C TYR A 453 -15.88 5.20 45.04
N GLU A 454 -14.89 4.34 45.28
CA GLU A 454 -13.59 4.77 45.81
C GLU A 454 -12.89 5.74 44.86
N ARG A 455 -13.00 5.53 43.54
CA ARG A 455 -12.43 6.45 42.55
C ARG A 455 -13.17 7.78 42.52
N ALA A 456 -14.50 7.77 42.62
CA ALA A 456 -15.31 8.99 42.71
C ALA A 456 -14.94 9.82 43.96
N ILE A 457 -14.80 9.17 45.11
CA ILE A 457 -14.37 9.79 46.37
C ILE A 457 -12.96 10.38 46.26
N ARG A 458 -12.02 9.69 45.61
CA ARG A 458 -10.67 10.22 45.40
C ARG A 458 -10.66 11.48 44.52
N LEU A 459 -11.57 11.58 43.56
CA LEU A 459 -11.69 12.74 42.68
C LEU A 459 -12.43 13.90 43.36
N LYS A 460 -13.39 13.60 44.22
CA LYS A 460 -14.21 14.57 44.97
C LYS A 460 -14.39 14.10 46.42
N PRO A 461 -13.46 14.46 47.32
CA PRO A 461 -13.49 14.03 48.73
C PRO A 461 -14.75 14.44 49.51
N GLU A 462 -15.43 15.49 49.08
CA GLU A 462 -16.70 15.97 49.64
C GLU A 462 -17.95 15.32 49.01
N PHE A 463 -17.79 14.26 48.22
CA PHE A 463 -18.91 13.63 47.52
C PHE A 463 -19.70 12.66 48.42
N ALA A 464 -20.58 13.21 49.27
CA ALA A 464 -21.37 12.45 50.24
C ALA A 464 -22.14 11.25 49.63
N ALA A 465 -22.79 11.44 48.47
CA ALA A 465 -23.54 10.37 47.80
C ALA A 465 -22.68 9.15 47.43
N ALA A 466 -21.41 9.35 47.07
CA ALA A 466 -20.49 8.26 46.78
C ALA A 466 -20.07 7.49 48.06
N TYR A 467 -19.95 8.16 49.21
CA TYR A 467 -19.74 7.50 50.50
C TYR A 467 -20.98 6.69 50.91
N GLU A 468 -22.18 7.23 50.77
CA GLU A 468 -23.43 6.50 51.02
C GLU A 468 -23.53 5.25 50.13
N GLY A 469 -23.27 5.40 48.82
CA GLY A 469 -23.25 4.29 47.87
C GLY A 469 -22.23 3.20 48.25
N LEU A 470 -21.03 3.60 48.69
CA LEU A 470 -20.01 2.66 49.17
C LEU A 470 -20.41 1.96 50.47
N GLY A 471 -21.03 2.68 51.41
CA GLY A 471 -21.56 2.12 52.65
C GLY A 471 -22.62 1.05 52.39
N ASN A 472 -23.57 1.34 51.50
CA ASN A 472 -24.63 0.41 51.11
C ASN A 472 -24.06 -0.89 50.52
N VAL A 473 -23.04 -0.78 49.66
CA VAL A 473 -22.39 -1.97 49.09
C VAL A 473 -21.61 -2.77 50.15
N LEU A 474 -20.98 -2.11 51.13
CA LEU A 474 -20.29 -2.79 52.23
C LEU A 474 -21.25 -3.52 53.18
N GLU A 475 -22.45 -2.98 53.41
CA GLU A 475 -23.50 -3.67 54.15
C GLU A 475 -24.00 -4.91 53.40
N GLN A 476 -24.17 -4.82 52.09
CA GLN A 476 -24.51 -5.99 51.25
C GLN A 476 -23.43 -7.07 51.29
N GLN A 477 -22.16 -6.70 51.50
CA GLN A 477 -21.04 -7.63 51.71
C GLN A 477 -20.90 -8.11 53.17
N ASN A 478 -21.84 -7.77 54.05
CA ASN A 478 -21.83 -8.13 55.48
C ASN A 478 -20.58 -7.60 56.23
N GLN A 479 -20.13 -6.39 55.90
CA GLN A 479 -19.00 -5.71 56.56
C GLN A 479 -19.45 -4.44 57.32
N PRO A 480 -20.29 -4.60 58.37
CA PRO A 480 -20.96 -3.46 59.02
C PRO A 480 -19.98 -2.49 59.70
N ALA A 481 -18.86 -2.97 60.22
CA ALA A 481 -17.84 -2.11 60.84
C ALA A 481 -17.20 -1.13 59.84
N ARG A 482 -16.95 -1.60 58.60
CA ARG A 482 -16.40 -0.76 57.53
C ARG A 482 -17.48 0.17 56.96
N ALA A 483 -18.70 -0.32 56.80
CA ALA A 483 -19.83 0.49 56.37
C ALA A 483 -20.07 1.67 57.33
N ALA A 484 -20.10 1.43 58.64
CA ALA A 484 -20.26 2.47 59.65
C ALA A 484 -19.16 3.55 59.58
N ALA A 485 -17.91 3.16 59.30
CA ALA A 485 -16.82 4.11 59.12
C ALA A 485 -16.97 4.98 57.86
N VAL A 486 -17.48 4.40 56.76
CA VAL A 486 -17.75 5.11 55.51
C VAL A 486 -18.95 6.04 55.65
N TYR A 487 -20.03 5.62 56.32
CA TYR A 487 -21.19 6.48 56.57
C TYR A 487 -20.88 7.69 57.45
N ARG A 488 -20.00 7.56 58.46
CA ARG A 488 -19.55 8.73 59.22
C ARG A 488 -18.88 9.77 58.32
N LYS A 489 -18.04 9.32 57.39
CA LYS A 489 -17.41 10.21 56.39
C LYS A 489 -18.43 10.83 55.43
N ALA A 490 -19.52 10.14 55.12
CA ALA A 490 -20.62 10.71 54.33
C ALA A 490 -21.26 11.91 55.04
N LEU A 491 -21.51 11.78 56.35
CA LEU A 491 -22.06 12.86 57.19
C LEU A 491 -21.08 14.03 57.31
N ASP A 492 -19.79 13.75 57.49
CA ASP A 492 -18.75 14.79 57.53
C ASP A 492 -18.67 15.55 56.19
N ALA A 493 -18.79 14.83 55.06
CA ALA A 493 -18.81 15.43 53.72
C ALA A 493 -20.09 16.23 53.44
N GLN A 494 -21.24 15.84 54.00
CA GLN A 494 -22.50 16.60 53.96
C GLN A 494 -22.44 17.87 54.83
N GLY A 495 -21.81 17.80 56.00
CA GLY A 495 -21.61 18.94 56.91
C GLY A 495 -20.57 19.97 56.43
N ALA A 496 -19.71 19.60 55.47
CA ALA A 496 -18.71 20.48 54.86
C ALA A 496 -19.22 21.27 53.63
N ALA A 497 -20.48 21.09 53.21
CA ALA A 497 -21.10 21.97 52.22
C ALA A 497 -21.13 23.41 52.76
N PRO A 498 -20.83 24.45 51.95
CA PRO A 498 -20.63 25.80 52.48
C PRO A 498 -21.88 26.23 53.23
N GLU A 499 -21.74 26.46 54.55
CA GLU A 499 -22.71 27.19 55.34
C GLU A 499 -23.04 28.46 54.56
N LYS A 500 -24.27 28.53 54.04
CA LYS A 500 -24.86 29.79 53.63
C LYS A 500 -24.64 30.75 54.79
N SER A 501 -23.93 31.83 54.48
CA SER A 501 -23.75 33.01 55.33
C SER A 501 -25.04 33.34 56.08
N ASN A 502 -25.13 32.87 57.31
CA ASN A 502 -26.09 33.37 58.28
C ASN A 502 -25.26 33.87 59.44
N ARG A 503 -24.82 35.13 59.34
CA ARG A 503 -24.32 35.87 60.50
C ARG A 503 -25.46 35.97 61.52
N PRO A 504 -25.31 35.51 62.77
CA PRO A 504 -25.94 36.20 63.88
C PRO A 504 -25.10 37.46 64.18
N GLY A 505 -25.78 38.58 64.41
CA GLY A 505 -25.16 39.90 64.50
C GLY A 505 -24.16 40.10 65.64
N CYS A 506 -23.23 41.03 65.40
CA CYS A 506 -22.75 42.05 66.32
C CYS A 506 -22.36 43.26 65.48
#